data_AF-A0A4Q4MZ98-F1
#
_entry.id   AF-A0A4Q4MZ98-F1
#
_cell.length_a   1.000
_cell.length_b   1.000
_cell.length_c   1.000
_cell.angle_alpha   90.00
_cell.angle_beta   90.00
_cell.angle_gamma   90.00
#
_symmetry.space_group_name_H-M   'P 1'
#
loop_
_entity.id
_entity.type
_entity.pdbx_description
1 polymer ?
#
loop_
_entity_poly.entity_id
_entity_poly.type
_entity_poly.pdbx_seq_one_letter_code
_entity_poly.pdbx_strand_id
1 'polypeptide(L)'
;MGAFSYNETDQTVTFGPGNLLGNLSQKLQPLGRVMAYGEVDVIGSGGHMTIGGLGTLSRQLGLATDQIVSAQCVVANGSIVTASASTNPDLFFAIRGAGFSFAIVTEFTMKTAPAPSEITQYAYNITARDTTSFTSTFQGWQTLVSQPNLSRQFSSTVTLSQGSMIINGIFYGPRSEFDALDTKSIMPTNSSAVSAQSTVVTVPFMGLGDPTLTATGSFPLHFYAKSVKTTNKTLMSNETIQLMFSYINATEKGSPVWLVIWDLEGGAISDVSQTATAYWHRDALYFMQSYVVSLTEPVSDVSKSFLAGLSLLVQNETGADQSAYPGYVDPELGDPQRSYWGCNVPRLQTVKAALDPDNVFRNPQTVSTTYNASICPIQQSPPPTSGSVAPAYMGQCTLLSMVLLVVVFYL
;
A
#
# COMPACT_ATOMS: atom_id res chain seq x y z
N MET A 1 5.62 16.08 23.85
CA MET A 1 4.96 15.89 22.56
C MET A 1 3.85 16.91 22.44
N GLY A 2 3.72 17.59 21.29
CA GLY A 2 2.72 18.64 21.09
C GLY A 2 1.29 18.14 21.31
N ALA A 3 0.48 18.94 22.01
CA ALA A 3 -0.93 18.69 22.17
C ALA A 3 -1.63 18.73 20.81
N PHE A 4 -2.69 17.94 20.64
CA PHE A 4 -3.53 18.04 19.46
C PHE A 4 -4.24 19.39 19.44
N SER A 5 -4.13 20.13 18.35
CA SER A 5 -4.77 21.44 18.18
C SER A 5 -5.29 21.60 16.76
N TYR A 6 -6.54 22.00 16.59
CA TYR A 6 -7.13 22.30 15.30
C TYR A 6 -7.25 23.81 15.08
N ASN A 7 -6.90 24.28 13.89
CA ASN A 7 -7.05 25.66 13.45
C ASN A 7 -8.12 25.70 12.35
N GLU A 8 -9.26 26.31 12.67
CA GLU A 8 -10.41 26.42 11.77
C GLU A 8 -10.15 27.30 10.55
N THR A 9 -9.36 28.37 10.70
CA THR A 9 -9.07 29.32 9.63
C THR A 9 -8.23 28.67 8.53
N ASP A 10 -7.18 27.97 8.92
CA ASP A 10 -6.27 27.31 7.98
C ASP A 10 -6.70 25.88 7.64
N GLN A 11 -7.72 25.36 8.34
CA GLN A 11 -8.20 23.98 8.27
C GLN A 11 -7.07 22.96 8.51
N THR A 12 -6.16 23.30 9.43
CA THR A 12 -5.00 22.48 9.77
C THR A 12 -5.10 21.91 11.16
N VAL A 13 -4.45 20.78 11.38
CA VAL A 13 -4.29 20.15 12.68
C VAL A 13 -2.80 20.04 13.02
N THR A 14 -2.47 20.32 14.27
CA THR A 14 -1.11 20.19 14.82
C THR A 14 -1.08 19.11 15.89
N PHE A 15 -0.11 18.20 15.84
CA PHE A 15 0.03 17.10 16.80
C PHE A 15 1.43 16.47 16.78
N GLY A 16 1.80 15.77 17.86
CA GLY A 16 3.05 15.01 17.94
C GLY A 16 3.04 13.67 17.17
N PRO A 17 4.16 13.21 16.62
CA PRO A 17 4.27 12.00 15.78
C PRO A 17 4.10 10.68 16.54
N GLY A 18 4.04 10.71 17.88
CA GLY A 18 3.74 9.56 18.72
C GLY A 18 2.24 9.22 18.83
N ASN A 19 1.36 9.93 18.12
CA ASN A 19 -0.06 9.56 18.08
C ASN A 19 -0.26 8.30 17.23
N LEU A 20 -1.24 7.49 17.61
CA LEU A 20 -1.76 6.41 16.77
C LEU A 20 -2.78 6.96 15.78
N LEU A 21 -2.92 6.34 14.61
CA LEU A 21 -3.87 6.79 13.57
C LEU A 21 -5.31 6.81 14.10
N GLY A 22 -5.73 5.81 14.87
CA GLY A 22 -7.06 5.77 15.47
C GLY A 22 -7.32 6.91 16.46
N ASN A 23 -6.30 7.30 17.23
CA ASN A 23 -6.40 8.45 18.13
C ASN A 23 -6.58 9.76 17.35
N LEU A 24 -6.01 9.87 16.14
CA LEU A 24 -6.23 11.03 15.27
C LEU A 24 -7.64 11.01 14.69
N SER A 25 -8.11 9.85 14.21
CA SER A 25 -9.49 9.67 13.72
C SER A 25 -10.52 10.11 14.76
N GLN A 26 -10.37 9.65 16.01
CA GLN A 26 -11.28 10.00 17.12
C GLN A 26 -11.29 11.50 17.43
N LYS A 27 -10.15 12.19 17.30
CA LYS A 27 -10.05 13.64 17.56
C LYS A 27 -10.58 14.48 16.39
N LEU A 28 -10.46 13.99 15.16
CA LEU A 28 -10.94 14.67 13.95
C LEU A 28 -12.45 14.51 13.74
N GLN A 29 -13.02 13.38 14.13
CA GLN A 29 -14.44 13.07 13.97
C GLN A 29 -15.38 14.16 14.53
N PRO A 30 -15.26 14.61 15.80
CA PRO A 30 -16.16 15.65 16.33
C PRO A 30 -15.98 17.02 15.65
N LEU A 31 -14.89 17.22 14.92
CA LEU A 31 -14.63 18.43 14.15
C LEU A 31 -15.23 18.37 12.73
N GLY A 32 -15.81 17.24 12.33
CA GLY A 32 -16.29 17.02 10.96
C GLY A 32 -15.17 17.05 9.93
N ARG A 33 -13.96 16.65 10.32
CA ARG A 33 -12.75 16.66 9.47
C ARG A 33 -12.20 15.25 9.29
N VAL A 34 -11.44 15.06 8.21
CA VAL A 34 -10.66 13.86 7.91
C VAL A 34 -9.28 14.22 7.37
N MET A 35 -8.37 13.26 7.40
CA MET A 35 -7.14 13.26 6.61
C MET A 35 -7.02 11.91 5.90
N ALA A 36 -6.26 11.83 4.81
CA ALA A 36 -5.90 10.54 4.23
C ALA A 36 -4.68 9.94 4.95
N TYR A 37 -4.87 8.75 5.53
CA TYR A 37 -3.87 7.87 6.13
C TYR A 37 -4.46 6.46 6.25
N GLY A 38 -3.66 5.48 6.69
CA GLY A 38 -4.05 4.08 6.77
C GLY A 38 -5.14 3.76 7.82
N GLU A 39 -5.83 2.65 7.62
CA GLU A 39 -7.04 2.28 8.40
C GLU A 39 -6.74 1.48 9.67
N VAL A 40 -5.49 1.04 9.85
CA VAL A 40 -5.08 0.28 11.02
C VAL A 40 -4.80 1.24 12.17
N ASP A 41 -5.72 1.31 13.13
CA ASP A 41 -5.74 2.35 14.16
C ASP A 41 -4.48 2.39 15.03
N VAL A 42 -3.82 1.24 15.22
CA VAL A 42 -2.61 1.09 16.07
C VAL A 42 -1.31 1.50 15.39
N ILE A 43 -1.34 1.91 14.13
CA ILE A 43 -0.13 2.41 13.45
C ILE A 43 0.27 3.77 14.02
N GLY A 44 1.57 3.95 14.27
CA GLY A 44 2.13 5.25 14.69
C GLY A 44 2.20 6.26 13.55
N SER A 45 1.74 7.48 13.79
CA SER A 45 1.60 8.52 12.77
C SER A 45 2.94 9.02 12.22
N GLY A 46 3.98 9.13 13.06
CA GLY A 46 5.31 9.60 12.66
C GLY A 46 5.92 8.84 11.49
N GLY A 47 6.02 7.51 11.63
CA GLY A 47 6.52 6.66 10.56
C GLY A 47 5.61 6.70 9.34
N HIS A 48 4.30 6.49 9.56
CA HIS A 48 3.32 6.40 8.49
C HIS A 48 3.27 7.66 7.60
N MET A 49 3.29 8.85 8.18
CA MET A 49 3.21 10.12 7.44
C MET A 49 4.49 10.49 6.69
N THR A 50 5.64 9.93 7.09
CA THR A 50 6.95 10.29 6.53
C THR A 50 7.47 9.31 5.49
N ILE A 51 6.68 8.29 5.13
CA ILE A 51 7.02 7.27 4.12
C ILE A 51 6.03 7.23 2.94
N GLY A 52 5.11 8.19 2.89
CA GLY A 52 3.96 8.18 1.98
C GLY A 52 2.68 8.21 2.80
N GLY A 53 2.30 7.06 3.37
CA GLY A 53 1.10 6.92 4.18
C GLY A 53 -0.13 6.70 3.31
N LEU A 54 -0.21 5.50 2.74
CA LEU A 54 -1.34 5.01 1.96
C LEU A 54 -2.58 4.82 2.83
N GLY A 55 -3.75 5.11 2.28
CA GLY A 55 -5.03 4.93 2.94
C GLY A 55 -6.21 5.02 1.96
N THR A 56 -7.40 4.65 2.41
CA THR A 56 -8.59 4.56 1.56
C THR A 56 -9.09 5.89 1.01
N LEU A 57 -8.79 7.00 1.68
CA LEU A 57 -9.03 8.36 1.17
C LEU A 57 -7.93 8.87 0.23
N SER A 58 -6.82 8.15 0.03
CA SER A 58 -5.67 8.69 -0.69
C SER A 58 -5.96 9.02 -2.15
N ARG A 59 -6.85 8.28 -2.80
CA ARG A 59 -7.30 8.59 -4.18
C ARG A 59 -8.03 9.94 -4.29
N GLN A 60 -8.59 10.45 -3.20
CA GLN A 60 -9.30 11.73 -3.18
C GLN A 60 -8.43 12.88 -2.66
N LEU A 61 -7.63 12.63 -1.62
CA LEU A 61 -6.93 13.67 -0.87
C LEU A 61 -5.40 13.64 -1.05
N GLY A 62 -4.86 12.66 -1.78
CA GLY A 62 -3.44 12.37 -1.83
C GLY A 62 -2.98 11.56 -0.63
N LEU A 63 -1.67 11.36 -0.50
CA LEU A 63 -1.08 10.57 0.59
C LEU A 63 -1.09 11.35 1.91
N ALA A 64 -0.87 10.65 3.03
CA ALA A 64 -0.65 11.31 4.32
C ALA A 64 0.49 12.34 4.23
N THR A 65 1.57 12.00 3.52
CA THR A 65 2.72 12.88 3.33
C THR A 65 2.40 14.15 2.54
N ASP A 66 1.38 14.14 1.69
CA ASP A 66 1.00 15.30 0.85
C ASP A 66 0.25 16.36 1.66
N GLN A 67 -0.34 15.93 2.77
CA GLN A 67 -1.09 16.79 3.67
C GLN A 67 -0.19 17.50 4.69
N ILE A 68 1.11 17.17 4.78
CA ILE A 68 2.04 17.87 5.67
C ILE A 68 2.27 19.30 5.16
N VAL A 69 1.91 20.29 5.97
CA VAL A 69 2.16 21.73 5.70
C VAL A 69 3.54 22.13 6.22
N SER A 70 3.84 21.70 7.45
CA SER A 70 5.12 21.90 8.10
C SER A 70 5.37 20.80 9.14
N ALA A 71 6.63 20.66 9.54
CA ALA A 71 7.02 19.79 10.63
C ALA A 71 8.14 20.43 11.45
N GLN A 72 8.04 20.32 12.78
CA GLN A 72 9.17 20.58 13.66
C GLN A 72 10.05 19.32 13.71
N CYS A 73 11.35 19.50 13.53
CA CYS A 73 12.32 18.43 13.35
C CYS A 73 13.55 18.65 14.23
N VAL A 74 14.05 17.59 14.86
CA VAL A 74 15.41 17.54 15.40
C VAL A 74 16.33 16.96 14.34
N VAL A 75 17.33 17.73 13.90
CA VAL A 75 18.33 17.31 12.90
C VAL A 75 19.58 16.74 13.59
N ALA A 76 20.51 16.18 12.80
CA ALA A 76 21.63 15.36 13.30
C ALA A 76 22.54 16.09 14.30
N ASN A 77 22.69 17.41 14.18
CA ASN A 77 23.47 18.22 15.13
C ASN A 77 22.71 18.59 16.43
N GLY A 78 21.49 18.06 16.62
CA GLY A 78 20.63 18.31 17.78
C GLY A 78 19.78 19.58 17.70
N SER A 79 19.92 20.40 16.66
CA SER A 79 19.11 21.61 16.47
C SER A 79 17.65 21.28 16.17
N ILE A 80 16.74 22.10 16.70
CA ILE A 80 15.32 22.06 16.37
C ILE A 80 15.06 23.05 15.24
N VAL A 81 14.52 22.56 14.13
CA VAL A 81 14.22 23.35 12.93
C VAL A 81 12.79 23.10 12.45
N THR A 82 12.24 24.07 11.74
CA THR A 82 10.96 23.91 11.02
C THR A 82 11.24 23.56 9.57
N ALA A 83 10.66 22.47 9.08
CA ALA A 83 10.64 22.09 7.68
C ALA A 83 9.27 22.45 7.09
N SER A 84 9.25 23.26 6.04
CA SER A 84 8.06 23.65 5.27
C SER A 84 8.47 23.98 3.82
N ALA A 85 7.51 24.32 2.97
CA ALA A 85 7.80 24.77 1.61
C ALA A 85 8.70 26.03 1.55
N SER A 86 8.66 26.88 2.58
CA SER A 86 9.41 28.14 2.64
C SER A 86 10.60 28.12 3.60
N THR A 87 10.70 27.14 4.49
CA THR A 87 11.74 27.03 5.52
C THR A 87 12.35 25.63 5.49
N ASN A 88 13.67 25.52 5.32
CA ASN A 88 14.36 24.22 5.14
C ASN A 88 13.69 23.32 4.07
N PRO A 89 13.48 23.81 2.84
CA PRO A 89 12.66 23.12 1.82
C PRO A 89 13.25 21.77 1.39
N ASP A 90 14.56 21.58 1.50
CA ASP A 90 15.20 20.30 1.20
C ASP A 90 14.95 19.24 2.28
N LEU A 91 14.96 19.63 3.56
CA LEU A 91 14.50 18.76 4.64
C LEU A 91 13.01 18.46 4.47
N PHE A 92 12.20 19.46 4.11
CA PHE A 92 10.76 19.29 3.88
C PHE A 92 10.45 18.36 2.70
N PHE A 93 11.26 18.38 1.64
CA PHE A 93 11.20 17.40 0.57
C PHE A 93 11.53 15.99 1.10
N ALA A 94 12.62 15.85 1.85
CA ALA A 94 13.15 14.58 2.31
C ALA A 94 12.24 13.86 3.32
N ILE A 95 11.71 14.58 4.31
CA ILE A 95 10.81 13.97 5.31
C ILE A 95 9.48 13.50 4.72
N ARG A 96 9.10 14.04 3.56
CA ARG A 96 7.89 13.66 2.84
C ARG A 96 8.13 12.43 1.96
N GLY A 97 8.45 11.30 2.58
CA GLY A 97 8.66 9.99 1.92
C GLY A 97 9.94 9.24 2.31
N ALA A 98 10.90 9.89 3.00
CA ALA A 98 12.13 9.26 3.46
C ALA A 98 12.52 9.61 4.90
N GLY A 99 11.57 10.06 5.74
CA GLY A 99 11.87 10.81 6.97
C GLY A 99 12.79 10.13 7.98
N PHE A 100 12.73 8.81 8.10
CA PHE A 100 13.60 8.04 9.01
C PHE A 100 15.10 8.20 8.73
N SER A 101 15.47 8.73 7.56
CA SER A 101 16.86 8.98 7.16
C SER A 101 17.37 10.38 7.53
N PHE A 102 16.51 11.33 7.93
CA PHE A 102 16.88 12.75 7.93
C PHE A 102 16.67 13.48 9.26
N ALA A 103 15.61 13.15 9.99
CA ALA A 103 15.27 13.89 11.21
C ALA A 103 14.34 13.08 12.12
N ILE A 104 14.35 13.45 13.40
CA ILE A 104 13.27 13.09 14.32
C ILE A 104 12.22 14.19 14.23
N VAL A 105 11.07 13.88 13.64
CA VAL A 105 9.92 14.80 13.73
C VAL A 105 9.44 14.86 15.18
N THR A 106 9.09 16.04 15.66
CA THR A 106 8.54 16.26 17.02
C THR A 106 7.12 16.81 17.00
N GLU A 107 6.72 17.44 15.88
CA GLU A 107 5.39 17.99 15.66
C GLU A 107 5.10 18.06 14.16
N PHE A 108 3.88 17.72 13.75
CA PHE A 108 3.36 17.97 12.42
C PHE A 108 2.31 19.08 12.47
N THR A 109 2.25 19.90 11.43
CA THR A 109 1.04 20.64 11.05
C THR A 109 0.55 20.08 9.71
N MET A 110 -0.67 19.58 9.66
CA MET A 110 -1.24 18.92 8.50
C MET A 110 -2.55 19.55 8.05
N LYS A 111 -2.79 19.59 6.75
CA LYS A 111 -4.10 19.94 6.18
C LYS A 111 -5.11 18.84 6.47
N THR A 112 -6.35 19.25 6.66
CA THR A 112 -7.50 18.35 6.77
C THR A 112 -8.50 18.63 5.65
N ALA A 113 -9.41 17.70 5.39
CA ALA A 113 -10.55 17.89 4.49
C ALA A 113 -11.88 17.74 5.25
N PRO A 114 -13.01 18.28 4.74
CA PRO A 114 -14.32 17.97 5.28
C PRO A 114 -14.58 16.46 5.25
N ALA A 115 -15.15 15.92 6.32
CA ALA A 115 -15.60 14.54 6.35
C ALA A 115 -16.77 14.34 5.37
N PRO A 116 -16.81 13.24 4.60
CA PRO A 116 -18.03 12.84 3.88
C PRO A 116 -19.19 12.69 4.86
N SER A 117 -20.41 13.01 4.43
CA SER A 117 -21.60 12.77 5.28
C SER A 117 -21.97 11.28 5.34
N GLU A 118 -21.81 10.58 4.22
CA GLU A 118 -22.11 9.17 4.06
C GLU A 118 -21.09 8.48 3.15
N ILE A 119 -21.01 7.16 3.28
CA ILE A 119 -20.19 6.28 2.46
C ILE A 119 -21.00 5.06 2.03
N THR A 120 -20.64 4.49 0.90
CA THR A 120 -21.17 3.22 0.40
C THR A 120 -20.06 2.18 0.41
N GLN A 121 -20.14 1.23 1.34
CA GLN A 121 -19.22 0.11 1.47
C GLN A 121 -19.70 -1.07 0.62
N TYR A 122 -18.80 -1.71 -0.10
CA TYR A 122 -19.12 -2.91 -0.88
C TYR A 122 -18.10 -4.02 -0.63
N ALA A 123 -18.56 -5.26 -0.76
CA ALA A 123 -17.70 -6.44 -0.75
C ALA A 123 -18.26 -7.52 -1.66
N TYR A 124 -17.36 -8.24 -2.33
CA TYR A 124 -17.62 -9.46 -3.08
C TYR A 124 -16.76 -10.57 -2.49
N ASN A 125 -17.39 -11.52 -1.80
CA ASN A 125 -16.74 -12.70 -1.25
C ASN A 125 -16.81 -13.81 -2.28
N ILE A 126 -15.65 -14.26 -2.75
CA ILE A 126 -15.52 -15.10 -3.94
C ILE A 126 -14.74 -16.35 -3.57
N THR A 127 -15.36 -17.50 -3.83
CA THR A 127 -14.68 -18.80 -3.85
C THR A 127 -14.75 -19.36 -5.25
N ALA A 128 -13.64 -19.94 -5.71
CA ALA A 128 -13.54 -20.52 -7.03
C ALA A 128 -12.96 -21.93 -6.94
N ARG A 129 -13.44 -22.82 -7.82
CA ARG A 129 -13.00 -24.22 -7.86
C ARG A 129 -11.70 -24.41 -8.62
N ASP A 130 -11.32 -23.45 -9.45
CA ASP A 130 -10.18 -23.53 -10.34
C ASP A 130 -9.48 -22.17 -10.53
N THR A 131 -8.25 -22.24 -11.04
CA THR A 131 -7.41 -21.08 -11.34
C THR A 131 -8.03 -20.16 -12.39
N THR A 132 -8.69 -20.71 -13.41
CA THR A 132 -9.28 -19.93 -14.51
C THR A 132 -10.34 -18.96 -13.99
N SER A 133 -11.14 -19.39 -13.03
CA SER A 133 -12.20 -18.60 -12.40
C SER A 133 -11.63 -17.47 -11.53
N PHE A 134 -10.51 -17.69 -10.83
CA PHE A 134 -9.77 -16.61 -10.16
C PHE A 134 -9.18 -15.63 -11.17
N THR A 135 -8.62 -16.13 -12.26
CA THR A 135 -8.08 -15.30 -13.35
C THR A 135 -9.14 -14.37 -13.92
N SER A 136 -10.31 -14.90 -14.30
CA SER A 136 -11.39 -14.07 -14.87
C SER A 136 -11.91 -13.03 -13.87
N THR A 137 -11.98 -13.40 -12.59
CA THR A 137 -12.41 -12.50 -11.51
C THR A 137 -11.42 -11.34 -11.34
N PHE A 138 -10.13 -11.66 -11.21
CA PHE A 138 -9.09 -10.65 -11.07
C PHE A 138 -8.99 -9.76 -12.32
N GLN A 139 -9.13 -10.34 -13.51
CA GLN A 139 -9.15 -9.58 -14.77
C GLN A 139 -10.33 -8.60 -14.81
N GLY A 140 -11.52 -9.01 -14.32
CA GLY A 140 -12.67 -8.11 -14.19
C GLY A 140 -12.34 -6.92 -13.29
N TRP A 141 -11.79 -7.18 -12.10
CA TRP A 141 -11.33 -6.11 -11.20
C TRP A 141 -10.28 -5.21 -11.84
N GLN A 142 -9.24 -5.78 -12.47
CA GLN A 142 -8.19 -5.03 -13.16
C GLN A 142 -8.77 -4.13 -14.27
N THR A 143 -9.77 -4.63 -15.01
CA THR A 143 -10.46 -3.89 -16.06
C THR A 143 -11.25 -2.72 -15.49
N LEU A 144 -11.93 -2.89 -14.35
CA LEU A 144 -12.61 -1.81 -13.65
C LEU A 144 -11.63 -0.73 -13.17
N VAL A 145 -10.56 -1.15 -12.48
CA VAL A 145 -9.68 -0.19 -11.81
C VAL A 145 -8.77 0.56 -12.77
N SER A 146 -8.51 0.02 -13.96
CA SER A 146 -7.71 0.66 -15.02
C SER A 146 -8.50 1.60 -15.93
N GLN A 147 -9.80 1.81 -15.67
CA GLN A 147 -10.60 2.75 -16.46
C GLN A 147 -10.10 4.20 -16.27
N PRO A 148 -9.89 4.96 -17.37
CA PRO A 148 -9.32 6.30 -17.29
C PRO A 148 -10.22 7.32 -16.57
N ASN A 149 -11.52 7.06 -16.52
CA ASN A 149 -12.54 7.93 -15.91
C ASN A 149 -13.09 7.36 -14.59
N LEU A 150 -12.43 6.37 -13.98
CA LEU A 150 -12.86 5.82 -12.70
C LEU A 150 -12.88 6.93 -11.63
N SER A 151 -14.04 7.10 -10.97
CA SER A 151 -14.21 8.09 -9.92
C SER A 151 -13.15 7.95 -8.83
N ARG A 152 -12.59 9.07 -8.38
CA ARG A 152 -11.62 9.11 -7.27
C ARG A 152 -12.23 8.74 -5.93
N GLN A 153 -13.56 8.84 -5.81
CA GLN A 153 -14.32 8.44 -4.63
C GLN A 153 -14.32 6.91 -4.44
N PHE A 154 -13.97 6.13 -5.45
CA PHE A 154 -13.98 4.67 -5.40
C PHE A 154 -12.65 4.12 -4.87
N SER A 155 -12.62 3.55 -3.67
CA SER A 155 -11.48 2.71 -3.23
C SER A 155 -11.76 1.24 -3.51
N SER A 156 -10.70 0.45 -3.68
CA SER A 156 -10.83 -0.97 -3.94
C SER A 156 -9.59 -1.73 -3.52
N THR A 157 -9.82 -2.87 -2.87
CA THR A 157 -8.81 -3.82 -2.45
C THR A 157 -9.24 -5.21 -2.90
N VAL A 158 -8.31 -5.97 -3.45
CA VAL A 158 -8.46 -7.43 -3.63
C VAL A 158 -7.62 -8.11 -2.57
N THR A 159 -8.21 -9.00 -1.77
CA THR A 159 -7.47 -9.83 -0.81
C THR A 159 -7.65 -11.30 -1.19
N LEU A 160 -6.55 -12.02 -1.38
CA LEU A 160 -6.51 -13.46 -1.59
C LEU A 160 -5.90 -14.15 -0.37
N SER A 161 -6.62 -15.12 0.20
CA SER A 161 -6.10 -15.99 1.25
C SER A 161 -6.85 -17.32 1.25
N GLN A 162 -6.16 -18.42 1.57
CA GLN A 162 -6.75 -19.75 1.81
C GLN A 162 -7.77 -20.22 0.76
N GLY A 163 -7.55 -19.92 -0.53
CA GLY A 163 -8.44 -20.32 -1.62
C GLY A 163 -9.74 -19.51 -1.72
N SER A 164 -9.78 -18.33 -1.09
CA SER A 164 -10.85 -17.34 -1.23
C SER A 164 -10.29 -15.99 -1.66
N MET A 165 -11.07 -15.25 -2.44
CA MET A 165 -10.78 -13.87 -2.84
C MET A 165 -11.89 -12.96 -2.34
N ILE A 166 -11.52 -11.83 -1.77
CA ILE A 166 -12.44 -10.77 -1.36
C ILE A 166 -12.10 -9.54 -2.18
N ILE A 167 -13.09 -8.96 -2.86
CA ILE A 167 -12.96 -7.65 -3.51
C ILE A 167 -13.86 -6.68 -2.75
N ASN A 168 -13.28 -5.73 -2.05
CA ASN A 168 -14.03 -4.80 -1.22
C ASN A 168 -13.50 -3.38 -1.33
N GLY A 169 -14.26 -2.43 -0.80
CA GLY A 169 -13.82 -1.05 -0.71
C GLY A 169 -14.93 -0.11 -0.26
N ILE A 170 -14.57 1.16 -0.23
CA ILE A 170 -15.44 2.26 0.14
C ILE A 170 -15.60 3.19 -1.06
N PHE A 171 -16.84 3.46 -1.45
CA PHE A 171 -17.18 4.61 -2.26
C PHE A 171 -17.60 5.76 -1.34
N TYR A 172 -16.86 6.86 -1.38
CA TYR A 172 -17.06 7.98 -0.47
C TYR A 172 -18.18 8.92 -0.93
N GLY A 173 -19.39 8.38 -1.02
CA GLY A 173 -20.57 9.10 -1.45
C GLY A 173 -21.82 8.20 -1.50
N PRO A 174 -22.91 8.70 -2.11
CA PRO A 174 -24.19 8.02 -2.13
C PRO A 174 -24.18 6.74 -2.96
N ARG A 175 -25.10 5.82 -2.62
CA ARG A 175 -25.30 4.55 -3.33
C ARG A 175 -25.54 4.73 -4.83
N SER A 176 -26.28 5.77 -5.22
CA SER A 176 -26.64 6.04 -6.61
C SER A 176 -25.42 6.31 -7.49
N GLU A 177 -24.41 7.01 -6.97
CA GLU A 177 -23.16 7.26 -7.69
C GLU A 177 -22.28 6.01 -7.77
N PHE A 178 -22.26 5.20 -6.70
CA PHE A 178 -21.60 3.89 -6.75
C PHE A 178 -22.25 2.96 -7.78
N ASP A 179 -23.59 2.89 -7.82
CA ASP A 179 -24.31 2.03 -8.76
C ASP A 179 -24.08 2.43 -10.21
N ALA A 180 -23.79 3.71 -10.48
CA ALA A 180 -23.42 4.20 -11.80
C ALA A 180 -22.04 3.70 -12.29
N LEU A 181 -21.19 3.16 -11.41
CA LEU A 181 -19.95 2.48 -11.79
C LEU A 181 -20.20 1.08 -12.40
N ASP A 182 -21.43 0.58 -12.30
CA ASP A 182 -21.86 -0.71 -12.84
C ASP A 182 -20.92 -1.88 -12.47
N THR A 183 -20.45 -1.88 -11.22
CA THR A 183 -19.52 -2.91 -10.71
C THR A 183 -20.07 -4.33 -10.87
N LYS A 184 -21.40 -4.50 -10.85
CA LYS A 184 -22.07 -5.79 -11.01
C LYS A 184 -21.94 -6.39 -12.41
N SER A 185 -21.79 -5.59 -13.46
CA SER A 185 -21.59 -6.12 -14.82
C SER A 185 -20.14 -6.60 -15.03
N ILE A 186 -19.21 -6.13 -14.21
CA ILE A 186 -17.78 -6.45 -14.30
C ILE A 186 -17.39 -7.57 -13.34
N MET A 187 -17.91 -7.55 -12.10
CA MET A 187 -17.60 -8.54 -11.07
C MET A 187 -18.30 -9.88 -11.36
N PRO A 188 -17.70 -11.02 -10.98
CA PRO A 188 -18.28 -12.32 -11.27
C PRO A 188 -19.61 -12.54 -10.53
N THR A 189 -20.50 -13.30 -11.16
CA THR A 189 -21.75 -13.79 -10.57
C THR A 189 -21.66 -15.30 -10.29
N ASN A 190 -22.62 -15.83 -9.52
CA ASN A 190 -22.67 -17.26 -9.21
C ASN A 190 -22.74 -18.11 -10.48
N SER A 191 -21.90 -19.14 -10.55
CA SER A 191 -21.86 -20.15 -11.61
C SER A 191 -21.51 -21.52 -11.03
N SER A 192 -21.36 -22.54 -11.89
CA SER A 192 -20.89 -23.86 -11.45
C SER A 192 -19.45 -23.86 -10.92
N ALA A 193 -18.62 -22.90 -11.35
CA ALA A 193 -17.21 -22.78 -10.99
C ALA A 193 -16.91 -21.71 -9.93
N VAL A 194 -17.81 -20.72 -9.77
CA VAL A 194 -17.65 -19.56 -8.88
C VAL A 194 -18.85 -19.43 -7.95
N SER A 195 -18.58 -19.27 -6.65
CA SER A 195 -19.56 -18.71 -5.71
C SER A 195 -19.14 -17.28 -5.34
N ALA A 196 -20.02 -16.33 -5.62
CA ALA A 196 -19.83 -14.91 -5.34
C ALA A 196 -21.01 -14.40 -4.50
N GLN A 197 -20.71 -13.90 -3.31
CA GLN A 197 -21.67 -13.23 -2.43
C GLN A 197 -21.30 -11.75 -2.34
N SER A 198 -22.22 -10.87 -2.78
CA SER A 198 -22.01 -9.44 -2.75
C SER A 198 -22.84 -8.76 -1.65
N THR A 199 -22.22 -7.87 -0.89
CA THR A 199 -22.90 -6.94 0.00
C THR A 199 -22.60 -5.51 -0.44
N VAL A 200 -23.60 -4.65 -0.36
CA VAL A 200 -23.40 -3.20 -0.49
C VAL A 200 -24.29 -2.49 0.50
N VAL A 201 -23.69 -1.63 1.31
CA VAL A 201 -24.34 -0.95 2.42
C VAL A 201 -23.94 0.51 2.40
N THR A 202 -24.92 1.40 2.57
CA THR A 202 -24.68 2.84 2.74
C THR A 202 -24.90 3.21 4.18
N VAL A 203 -23.91 3.86 4.78
CA VAL A 203 -23.88 4.25 6.19
C VAL A 203 -23.38 5.68 6.34
N PRO A 204 -23.74 6.38 7.42
CA PRO A 204 -23.05 7.60 7.81
C PRO A 204 -21.55 7.35 7.96
N PHE A 205 -20.73 8.34 7.60
CA PHE A 205 -19.29 8.23 7.79
C PHE A 205 -18.92 8.39 9.28
N MET A 206 -18.27 7.36 9.84
CA MET A 206 -17.91 7.32 11.27
C MET A 206 -16.40 7.37 11.53
N GLY A 207 -15.57 7.61 10.51
CA GLY A 207 -14.12 7.55 10.58
C GLY A 207 -13.52 6.45 9.69
N LEU A 208 -12.20 6.29 9.75
CA LEU A 208 -11.41 5.39 8.88
C LEU A 208 -10.88 4.13 9.60
N GLY A 209 -11.37 3.83 10.81
CA GLY A 209 -10.87 2.69 11.59
C GLY A 209 -11.47 1.37 11.16
N ASP A 210 -10.64 0.35 10.96
CA ASP A 210 -11.08 -1.05 10.82
C ASP A 210 -10.86 -1.79 12.15
N PRO A 211 -11.92 -2.16 12.89
CA PRO A 211 -11.78 -2.82 14.19
C PRO A 211 -11.15 -4.21 14.10
N THR A 212 -11.31 -4.92 12.99
CA THR A 212 -10.73 -6.26 12.76
C THR A 212 -9.23 -6.15 12.55
N LEU A 213 -8.79 -5.23 11.69
CA LEU A 213 -7.36 -4.96 11.48
C LEU A 213 -6.70 -4.39 12.74
N THR A 214 -7.42 -3.56 13.49
CA THR A 214 -6.95 -3.00 14.76
C THR A 214 -6.73 -4.07 15.82
N ALA A 215 -7.66 -5.01 15.94
CA ALA A 215 -7.53 -6.13 16.86
C ALA A 215 -6.31 -6.99 16.52
N THR A 216 -6.11 -7.32 15.24
CA THR A 216 -4.98 -8.17 14.81
C THR A 216 -3.64 -7.45 14.90
N GLY A 217 -3.57 -6.15 14.59
CA GLY A 217 -2.36 -5.33 14.71
C GLY A 217 -1.87 -5.11 16.14
N SER A 218 -2.67 -5.47 17.15
CA SER A 218 -2.32 -5.34 18.56
C SER A 218 -1.51 -6.53 19.12
N PHE A 219 -1.30 -7.58 18.32
CA PHE A 219 -0.53 -8.76 18.73
C PHE A 219 0.88 -8.76 18.12
N PRO A 220 1.93 -9.02 18.91
CA PRO A 220 3.27 -9.21 18.37
C PRO A 220 3.31 -10.51 17.57
N LEU A 221 3.52 -10.40 16.26
CA LEU A 221 3.58 -11.53 15.33
C LEU A 221 4.85 -11.44 14.49
N HIS A 222 5.40 -12.60 14.11
CA HIS A 222 6.46 -12.65 13.12
C HIS A 222 5.82 -12.56 11.74
N PHE A 223 6.26 -11.63 10.90
CA PHE A 223 5.80 -11.56 9.52
C PHE A 223 6.93 -11.16 8.58
N TYR A 224 6.77 -11.52 7.31
CA TYR A 224 7.60 -11.08 6.21
C TYR A 224 6.68 -10.58 5.11
N ALA A 225 7.05 -9.46 4.49
CA ALA A 225 6.24 -8.80 3.48
C ALA A 225 7.11 -8.41 2.29
N LYS A 226 6.49 -8.44 1.10
CA LYS A 226 7.04 -7.85 -0.13
C LYS A 226 5.95 -7.05 -0.83
N SER A 227 6.35 -6.06 -1.62
CA SER A 227 5.44 -5.32 -2.47
C SER A 227 5.94 -5.16 -3.90
N VAL A 228 5.02 -5.10 -4.85
CA VAL A 228 5.28 -4.84 -6.28
C VAL A 228 4.32 -3.77 -6.75
N LYS A 229 4.86 -2.75 -7.42
CA LYS A 229 4.08 -1.67 -8.04
C LYS A 229 3.59 -2.09 -9.42
N THR A 230 2.29 -1.95 -9.67
CA THR A 230 1.73 -2.01 -11.03
C THR A 230 1.35 -0.62 -11.50
N THR A 231 1.65 -0.30 -12.76
CA THR A 231 1.25 0.93 -13.45
C THR A 231 0.32 0.59 -14.61
N ASN A 232 -0.30 1.59 -15.23
CA ASN A 232 -1.05 1.40 -16.48
C ASN A 232 -0.22 0.81 -17.62
N LYS A 233 1.12 0.86 -17.55
CA LYS A 233 2.03 0.30 -18.58
C LYS A 233 2.47 -1.13 -18.29
N THR A 234 2.22 -1.62 -17.09
CA THR A 234 2.71 -2.92 -16.59
C THR A 234 1.57 -3.76 -16.02
N LEU A 235 0.35 -3.55 -16.54
CA LEU A 235 -0.82 -4.36 -16.22
C LEU A 235 -0.53 -5.83 -16.58
N MET A 236 -1.01 -6.75 -15.73
CA MET A 236 -0.85 -8.18 -15.99
C MET A 236 -1.77 -8.61 -17.14
N SER A 237 -1.25 -9.37 -18.11
CA SER A 237 -2.10 -10.04 -19.10
C SER A 237 -2.90 -11.18 -18.45
N ASN A 238 -3.91 -11.72 -19.15
CA ASN A 238 -4.63 -12.90 -18.67
C ASN A 238 -3.70 -14.08 -18.40
N GLU A 239 -2.72 -14.29 -19.27
CA GLU A 239 -1.71 -15.35 -19.13
C GLU A 239 -0.88 -15.11 -17.87
N THR A 240 -0.46 -13.85 -17.62
CA THR A 240 0.31 -13.49 -16.42
C THR A 240 -0.51 -13.71 -15.14
N ILE A 241 -1.78 -13.30 -15.12
CA ILE A 241 -2.68 -13.51 -13.99
C ILE A 241 -2.86 -15.01 -13.72
N GLN A 242 -3.04 -15.82 -14.78
CA GLN A 242 -3.15 -17.27 -14.65
C GLN A 242 -1.85 -17.91 -14.15
N LEU A 243 -0.68 -17.47 -14.61
CA LEU A 243 0.62 -17.91 -14.11
C LEU A 243 0.79 -17.57 -12.63
N MET A 244 0.43 -16.35 -12.22
CA MET A 244 0.47 -15.89 -10.84
C MET A 244 -0.38 -16.77 -9.93
N PHE A 245 -1.66 -17.01 -10.25
CA PHE A 245 -2.52 -17.88 -9.44
C PHE A 245 -2.07 -19.35 -9.48
N SER A 246 -1.53 -19.83 -10.59
CA SER A 246 -0.97 -21.18 -10.68
C SER A 246 0.24 -21.34 -9.75
N TYR A 247 1.14 -20.35 -9.72
CA TYR A 247 2.26 -20.30 -8.80
C TYR A 247 1.78 -20.26 -7.35
N ILE A 248 0.81 -19.39 -7.03
CA ILE A 248 0.25 -19.32 -5.68
C ILE A 248 -0.38 -20.65 -5.30
N ASN A 249 -1.07 -21.37 -6.18
CA ASN A 249 -1.68 -22.65 -5.82
C ASN A 249 -0.64 -23.75 -5.60
N ALA A 250 0.35 -23.87 -6.50
CA ALA A 250 1.29 -24.98 -6.53
C ALA A 250 2.47 -24.84 -5.54
N THR A 251 2.83 -23.63 -5.13
CA THR A 251 4.02 -23.39 -4.32
C THR A 251 3.74 -23.61 -2.83
N GLU A 252 4.68 -24.22 -2.11
CA GLU A 252 4.62 -24.33 -0.65
C GLU A 252 4.82 -22.96 0.00
N LYS A 253 3.97 -22.60 0.99
CA LYS A 253 4.01 -21.29 1.64
C LYS A 253 4.83 -21.27 2.93
N GLY A 254 5.15 -22.44 3.48
CA GLY A 254 5.85 -22.58 4.77
C GLY A 254 5.06 -22.13 6.02
N SER A 255 3.88 -21.52 5.85
CA SER A 255 2.96 -21.13 6.92
C SER A 255 1.50 -21.24 6.45
N PRO A 256 0.56 -21.61 7.34
CA PRO A 256 -0.87 -21.57 7.01
C PRO A 256 -1.44 -20.13 6.90
N VAL A 257 -0.76 -19.13 7.47
CA VAL A 257 -1.23 -17.73 7.45
C VAL A 257 -0.44 -16.94 6.42
N TRP A 258 -1.07 -16.71 5.27
CA TRP A 258 -0.54 -15.88 4.20
C TRP A 258 -1.69 -15.13 3.52
N LEU A 259 -1.35 -14.00 2.91
CA LEU A 259 -2.29 -13.19 2.13
C LEU A 259 -1.56 -12.47 0.99
N VAL A 260 -2.27 -12.26 -0.11
CA VAL A 260 -1.86 -11.36 -1.19
C VAL A 260 -2.94 -10.32 -1.37
N ILE A 261 -2.57 -9.05 -1.30
CA ILE A 261 -3.46 -7.90 -1.37
C ILE A 261 -3.11 -7.09 -2.62
N TRP A 262 -4.10 -6.59 -3.35
CA TRP A 262 -3.93 -5.59 -4.38
C TRP A 262 -4.73 -4.35 -4.00
N ASP A 263 -4.03 -3.29 -3.62
CA ASP A 263 -4.63 -2.03 -3.17
C ASP A 263 -4.62 -1.01 -4.30
N LEU A 264 -5.81 -0.52 -4.66
CA LEU A 264 -6.00 0.47 -5.71
C LEU A 264 -5.45 1.84 -5.28
N GLU A 265 -4.59 2.38 -6.11
CA GLU A 265 -3.95 3.69 -5.97
C GLU A 265 -4.48 4.69 -7.02
N GLY A 266 -3.65 5.68 -7.37
CA GLY A 266 -3.94 6.70 -8.35
C GLY A 266 -4.83 7.82 -7.81
N GLY A 267 -5.62 8.43 -8.70
CA GLY A 267 -6.42 9.60 -8.35
C GLY A 267 -5.54 10.79 -7.96
N ALA A 268 -5.84 11.43 -6.83
CA ALA A 268 -5.10 12.59 -6.32
C ALA A 268 -3.62 12.28 -6.01
N ILE A 269 -3.28 11.02 -5.76
CA ILE A 269 -1.88 10.58 -5.59
C ILE A 269 -1.07 10.89 -6.88
N SER A 270 -1.67 10.68 -8.05
CA SER A 270 -1.02 10.85 -9.36
C SER A 270 -1.00 12.29 -9.86
N ASP A 271 -1.74 13.21 -9.24
CA ASP A 271 -1.65 14.64 -9.56
C ASP A 271 -0.35 15.27 -9.05
N VAL A 272 0.22 14.68 -8.00
CA VAL A 272 1.49 15.12 -7.42
C VAL A 272 2.64 14.57 -8.27
N SER A 273 3.53 15.46 -8.74
CA SER A 273 4.74 15.04 -9.47
C SER A 273 5.60 14.09 -8.63
N GLN A 274 6.17 13.05 -9.26
CA GLN A 274 7.10 12.10 -8.62
C GLN A 274 8.32 12.79 -7.95
N THR A 275 8.67 14.00 -8.38
CA THR A 275 9.79 14.77 -7.83
C THR A 275 9.39 15.84 -6.83
N ALA A 276 8.09 15.96 -6.50
CA ALA A 276 7.58 16.99 -5.57
C ALA A 276 7.87 16.66 -4.09
N THR A 277 8.07 15.37 -3.79
CA THR A 277 8.32 14.79 -2.47
C THR A 277 9.33 13.65 -2.61
N ALA A 278 9.92 13.17 -1.53
CA ALA A 278 10.76 11.97 -1.58
C ALA A 278 9.99 10.72 -2.05
N TYR A 279 8.68 10.63 -1.76
CA TYR A 279 7.83 9.54 -2.22
C TYR A 279 7.74 9.47 -3.75
N TRP A 280 8.18 8.35 -4.34
CA TRP A 280 8.39 8.18 -5.77
C TRP A 280 7.18 7.63 -6.54
N HIS A 281 6.37 6.77 -5.92
CA HIS A 281 5.42 5.90 -6.61
C HIS A 281 4.08 6.57 -6.97
N ARG A 282 4.12 7.79 -7.53
CA ARG A 282 2.91 8.55 -7.92
C ARG A 282 2.18 7.96 -9.12
N ASP A 283 2.87 7.13 -9.89
CA ASP A 283 2.40 6.45 -11.10
C ASP A 283 1.77 5.07 -10.82
N ALA A 284 1.73 4.64 -9.56
CA ALA A 284 1.12 3.37 -9.16
C ALA A 284 -0.39 3.40 -9.49
N LEU A 285 -0.84 2.37 -10.20
CA LEU A 285 -2.27 2.04 -10.33
C LEU A 285 -2.72 1.20 -9.15
N TYR A 286 -1.92 0.20 -8.75
CA TYR A 286 -2.13 -0.55 -7.53
C TYR A 286 -0.81 -1.14 -7.04
N PHE A 287 -0.74 -1.42 -5.74
CA PHE A 287 0.33 -2.23 -5.17
C PHE A 287 -0.14 -3.64 -4.92
N MET A 288 0.60 -4.64 -5.42
CA MET A 288 0.51 -5.99 -4.90
C MET A 288 1.36 -6.08 -3.63
N GLN A 289 0.74 -6.43 -2.52
CA GLN A 289 1.41 -6.71 -1.25
C GLN A 289 1.23 -8.17 -0.93
N SER A 290 2.27 -8.79 -0.41
CA SER A 290 2.22 -10.21 -0.08
C SER A 290 2.83 -10.41 1.29
N TYR A 291 2.15 -11.19 2.13
CA TYR A 291 2.56 -11.45 3.50
C TYR A 291 2.56 -12.93 3.79
N VAL A 292 3.52 -13.33 4.62
CA VAL A 292 3.44 -14.55 5.41
C VAL A 292 3.56 -14.17 6.87
N VAL A 293 2.69 -14.72 7.71
CA VAL A 293 2.68 -14.54 9.15
C VAL A 293 3.02 -15.87 9.81
N SER A 294 3.86 -15.82 10.84
CA SER A 294 4.18 -16.94 11.73
C SER A 294 3.85 -16.51 13.16
N LEU A 295 3.10 -17.35 13.87
CA LEU A 295 2.53 -16.98 15.17
C LEU A 295 3.53 -17.12 16.32
N THR A 296 4.53 -18.00 16.19
CA THR A 296 5.41 -18.37 17.31
C THR A 296 6.90 -18.29 16.97
N GLU A 297 7.27 -18.49 15.71
CA GLU A 297 8.67 -18.57 15.28
C GLU A 297 8.98 -17.53 14.19
N PRO A 298 10.25 -17.16 13.97
CA PRO A 298 10.66 -16.37 12.82
C PRO A 298 10.14 -16.96 11.49
N VAL A 299 9.84 -16.09 10.52
CA VAL A 299 9.35 -16.53 9.21
C VAL A 299 10.43 -17.36 8.49
N SER A 300 10.04 -18.55 8.04
CA SER A 300 10.94 -19.52 7.39
C SER A 300 11.45 -19.05 6.02
N ASP A 301 12.59 -19.58 5.59
CA ASP A 301 13.12 -19.32 4.24
C ASP A 301 12.21 -19.84 3.13
N VAL A 302 11.42 -20.89 3.39
CA VAL A 302 10.38 -21.37 2.46
C VAL A 302 9.33 -20.28 2.23
N SER A 303 8.85 -19.66 3.31
CA SER A 303 7.88 -18.57 3.26
C SER A 303 8.42 -17.33 2.55
N LYS A 304 9.69 -16.97 2.81
CA LYS A 304 10.33 -15.85 2.12
C LYS A 304 10.53 -16.13 0.64
N SER A 305 10.96 -17.34 0.28
CA SER A 305 11.15 -17.78 -1.10
C SER A 305 9.83 -17.79 -1.87
N PHE A 306 8.74 -18.21 -1.23
CA PHE A 306 7.40 -18.12 -1.81
C PHE A 306 7.05 -16.68 -2.23
N LEU A 307 7.21 -15.71 -1.34
CA LEU A 307 6.94 -14.30 -1.66
C LEU A 307 7.92 -13.75 -2.71
N ALA A 308 9.20 -14.07 -2.60
CA ALA A 308 10.23 -13.62 -3.55
C ALA A 308 9.93 -14.13 -4.97
N GLY A 309 9.58 -15.41 -5.13
CA GLY A 309 9.21 -15.97 -6.42
C GLY A 309 7.92 -15.38 -6.98
N LEU A 310 6.92 -15.08 -6.12
CA LEU A 310 5.70 -14.40 -6.56
C LEU A 310 6.00 -12.99 -7.10
N SER A 311 6.78 -12.20 -6.36
CA SER A 311 7.17 -10.85 -6.80
C SER A 311 7.96 -10.88 -8.11
N LEU A 312 8.94 -11.77 -8.22
CA LEU A 312 9.78 -11.91 -9.42
C LEU A 312 8.98 -12.39 -10.63
N LEU A 313 8.03 -13.32 -10.45
CA LEU A 313 7.14 -13.76 -11.52
C LEU A 313 6.37 -12.58 -12.10
N VAL A 314 5.68 -11.82 -11.24
CA VAL A 314 4.89 -10.66 -11.70
C VAL A 314 5.78 -9.62 -12.37
N GLN A 315 6.96 -9.31 -11.80
CA GLN A 315 7.89 -8.34 -12.37
C GLN A 315 8.43 -8.76 -13.73
N ASN A 316 8.84 -10.02 -13.89
CA ASN A 316 9.41 -10.53 -15.14
C ASN A 316 8.38 -10.58 -16.26
N GLU A 317 7.15 -11.03 -15.97
CA GLU A 317 6.10 -11.18 -16.97
C GLU A 317 5.51 -9.82 -17.41
N THR A 318 5.51 -8.81 -16.54
CA THR A 318 4.94 -7.48 -16.83
C THR A 318 5.98 -6.43 -17.24
N GLY A 319 7.26 -6.68 -16.98
CA GLY A 319 8.31 -5.66 -17.05
C GLY A 319 8.19 -4.58 -15.97
N ALA A 320 7.46 -4.84 -14.88
CA ALA A 320 7.40 -3.94 -13.73
C ALA A 320 8.80 -3.72 -13.13
N ASP A 321 9.05 -2.49 -12.69
CA ASP A 321 10.29 -2.13 -12.04
C ASP A 321 10.42 -2.77 -10.64
N GLN A 322 11.60 -2.66 -10.04
CA GLN A 322 11.86 -3.13 -8.68
C GLN A 322 11.37 -2.15 -7.60
N SER A 323 10.33 -1.35 -7.88
CA SER A 323 9.71 -0.48 -6.87
C SER A 323 9.10 -1.31 -5.74
N ALA A 324 9.29 -0.83 -4.52
CA ALA A 324 8.64 -1.36 -3.32
C ALA A 324 8.09 -0.19 -2.51
N TYR A 325 6.96 -0.37 -1.82
CA TYR A 325 6.45 0.66 -0.92
C TYR A 325 7.24 0.65 0.40
N PRO A 326 7.74 1.80 0.90
CA PRO A 326 8.55 1.82 2.12
C PRO A 326 7.78 1.46 3.41
N GLY A 327 6.45 1.46 3.39
CA GLY A 327 5.64 0.95 4.52
C GLY A 327 5.60 -0.57 4.62
N TYR A 328 6.02 -1.30 3.59
CA TYR A 328 6.25 -2.74 3.63
C TYR A 328 7.75 -3.00 3.58
N VAL A 329 8.41 -2.72 4.71
CA VAL A 329 9.86 -2.84 4.85
C VAL A 329 10.27 -4.27 4.50
N ASP A 330 11.13 -4.39 3.49
CA ASP A 330 11.64 -5.65 2.99
C ASP A 330 13.17 -5.64 3.17
N PRO A 331 13.69 -6.30 4.22
CA PRO A 331 15.12 -6.35 4.49
C PRO A 331 15.96 -6.99 3.38
N GLU A 332 15.33 -7.71 2.44
CA GLU A 332 15.99 -8.48 1.39
C GLU A 332 15.97 -7.77 0.03
N LEU A 333 15.59 -6.49 -0.02
CA LEU A 333 15.74 -5.67 -1.22
C LEU A 333 17.21 -5.55 -1.62
N GLY A 334 17.50 -5.77 -2.91
CA GLY A 334 18.84 -5.61 -3.47
C GLY A 334 19.31 -4.15 -3.49
N ASP A 335 18.45 -3.22 -3.91
CA ASP A 335 18.71 -1.78 -3.91
C ASP A 335 17.53 -1.02 -3.27
N PRO A 336 17.44 -1.00 -1.92
CA PRO A 336 16.32 -0.35 -1.23
C PRO A 336 16.24 1.16 -1.54
N GLN A 337 17.36 1.82 -1.86
CA GLN A 337 17.37 3.25 -2.19
C GLN A 337 16.49 3.52 -3.42
N ARG A 338 16.75 2.79 -4.51
CA ARG A 338 16.01 2.96 -5.76
C ARG A 338 14.63 2.34 -5.69
N SER A 339 14.48 1.21 -5.00
CA SER A 339 13.18 0.58 -4.80
C SER A 339 12.20 1.51 -4.08
N TYR A 340 12.66 2.32 -3.11
CA TYR A 340 11.81 3.23 -2.34
C TYR A 340 11.66 4.64 -2.92
N TRP A 341 12.72 5.17 -3.54
CA TRP A 341 12.77 6.59 -3.92
C TRP A 341 13.05 6.82 -5.40
N GLY A 342 13.26 5.78 -6.19
CA GLY A 342 13.45 5.87 -7.64
C GLY A 342 14.46 6.93 -8.06
N CYS A 343 14.06 7.85 -8.94
CA CYS A 343 14.94 8.91 -9.41
C CYS A 343 15.20 10.02 -8.38
N ASN A 344 14.56 10.00 -7.20
CA ASN A 344 14.80 10.99 -6.15
C ASN A 344 16.06 10.70 -5.33
N VAL A 345 16.65 9.51 -5.45
CA VAL A 345 17.85 9.10 -4.68
C VAL A 345 19.00 10.11 -4.75
N PRO A 346 19.44 10.60 -5.93
CA PRO A 346 20.55 11.56 -5.98
C PRO A 346 20.28 12.84 -5.21
N ARG A 347 19.04 13.36 -5.24
CA ARG A 347 18.65 14.54 -4.45
C ARG A 347 18.69 14.22 -2.96
N LEU A 348 18.13 13.07 -2.55
CA LEU A 348 18.14 12.62 -1.16
C LEU A 348 19.57 12.47 -0.62
N GLN A 349 20.49 11.92 -1.40
CA GLN A 349 21.91 11.79 -1.03
C GLN A 349 22.56 13.16 -0.82
N THR A 350 22.31 14.13 -1.71
CA THR A 350 22.79 15.51 -1.54
C THR A 350 22.27 16.14 -0.25
N VAL A 351 20.96 15.99 0.02
CA VAL A 351 20.36 16.51 1.26
C VAL A 351 20.94 15.82 2.49
N LYS A 352 21.15 14.50 2.44
CA LYS A 352 21.69 13.71 3.54
C LYS A 352 23.12 14.13 3.86
N ALA A 353 23.98 14.27 2.84
CA ALA A 353 25.36 14.72 3.01
C ALA A 353 25.46 16.13 3.62
N ALA A 354 24.50 17.01 3.32
CA ALA A 354 24.47 18.36 3.88
C ALA A 354 23.94 18.42 5.31
N LEU A 355 22.89 17.66 5.64
CA LEU A 355 22.21 17.72 6.94
C LEU A 355 22.77 16.77 8.00
N ASP A 356 23.36 15.64 7.57
CA ASP A 356 23.84 14.57 8.44
C ASP A 356 25.08 13.88 7.82
N PRO A 357 26.21 14.61 7.69
CA PRO A 357 27.44 14.09 7.08
C PRO A 357 28.03 12.89 7.82
N ASP A 358 27.81 12.81 9.14
CA ASP A 358 28.29 11.73 10.00
C ASP A 358 27.34 10.53 10.05
N ASN A 359 26.23 10.57 9.31
CA ASN A 359 25.21 9.53 9.24
C ASN A 359 24.69 9.10 10.63
N VAL A 360 24.38 10.08 11.47
CA VAL A 360 23.81 9.91 12.81
C VAL A 360 22.48 9.17 12.75
N PHE A 361 21.54 9.63 11.92
CA PHE A 361 20.27 8.93 11.71
C PHE A 361 20.47 7.83 10.67
N ARG A 362 20.49 6.57 11.11
CA ARG A 362 20.74 5.42 10.23
C ARG A 362 20.02 4.15 10.66
N ASN A 363 19.68 3.34 9.67
CA ASN A 363 19.30 1.94 9.74
C ASN A 363 19.87 1.22 8.49
N PRO A 364 19.72 -0.11 8.34
CA PRO A 364 20.28 -0.85 7.19
C PRO A 364 19.85 -0.36 5.80
N GLN A 365 18.75 0.39 5.68
CA GLN A 365 18.17 0.88 4.41
C GLN A 365 18.04 2.41 4.35
N THR A 366 18.71 3.15 5.26
CA THR A 366 18.75 4.62 5.25
C THR A 366 19.42 5.17 4.00
N VAL A 367 18.97 6.36 3.55
CA VAL A 367 19.63 7.13 2.49
C VAL A 367 21.14 7.23 2.74
N SER A 368 21.93 6.77 1.77
CA SER A 368 23.40 6.82 1.84
C SER A 368 23.91 8.26 1.70
N THR A 369 25.02 8.58 2.36
CA THR A 369 25.75 9.85 2.15
C THR A 369 26.62 9.81 0.89
N THR A 370 26.83 8.64 0.28
CA THR A 370 27.69 8.50 -0.90
C THR A 370 26.89 8.77 -2.17
N TYR A 371 27.22 9.85 -2.87
CA TYR A 371 26.61 10.20 -4.15
C TYR A 371 27.00 9.17 -5.22
N ASN A 372 26.02 8.45 -5.77
CA ASN A 372 26.23 7.59 -6.92
C ASN A 372 25.47 8.19 -8.12
N ALA A 373 26.21 8.84 -9.02
CA ALA A 373 25.69 9.59 -10.16
C ALA A 373 25.03 8.72 -11.26
N SER A 374 24.64 7.49 -10.96
CA SER A 374 24.06 6.62 -11.98
C SER A 374 22.70 7.16 -12.40
N ILE A 375 22.53 7.31 -13.71
CA ILE A 375 21.30 7.74 -14.39
C ILE A 375 20.13 6.87 -13.91
N CYS A 376 18.97 7.47 -13.70
CA CYS A 376 17.77 6.75 -13.27
C CYS A 376 17.44 5.60 -14.26
N PRO A 377 17.61 4.32 -13.89
CA PRO A 377 17.59 3.22 -14.86
C PRO A 377 16.17 2.69 -15.18
N ILE A 378 15.11 3.38 -14.78
CA ILE A 378 13.73 2.84 -14.89
C ILE A 378 13.17 2.94 -16.32
N GLN A 379 14.01 3.28 -17.31
CA GLN A 379 13.67 3.07 -18.72
C GLN A 379 14.45 1.89 -19.28
N GLN A 380 13.69 0.87 -19.69
CA GLN A 380 14.01 -0.22 -20.63
C GLN A 380 14.56 -1.52 -20.02
N SER A 381 13.65 -2.45 -19.74
CA SER A 381 13.91 -3.86 -20.06
C SER A 381 13.72 -4.03 -21.59
N PRO A 382 14.64 -4.66 -22.33
CA PRO A 382 14.37 -5.03 -23.72
C PRO A 382 13.29 -6.13 -23.77
N PRO A 383 12.53 -6.23 -24.88
CA PRO A 383 11.50 -7.27 -25.02
C PRO A 383 12.13 -8.67 -24.96
N PRO A 384 11.47 -9.66 -24.34
CA PRO A 384 11.99 -11.02 -24.28
C PRO A 384 12.09 -11.60 -25.70
N THR A 385 13.26 -12.15 -26.02
CA THR A 385 13.45 -12.96 -27.22
C THR A 385 12.80 -14.31 -27.02
N SER A 386 11.99 -14.72 -28.00
CA SER A 386 11.27 -15.99 -28.01
C SER A 386 12.25 -17.18 -28.12
N GLY A 387 12.09 -18.18 -27.25
CA GLY A 387 12.98 -19.36 -27.23
C GLY A 387 12.59 -20.49 -26.28
N SER A 388 11.50 -21.20 -26.62
CA SER A 388 11.23 -22.64 -26.46
C SER A 388 11.65 -23.49 -25.22
N VAL A 389 10.60 -24.01 -24.53
CA VAL A 389 10.24 -25.43 -24.22
C VAL A 389 10.95 -26.26 -23.11
N ALA A 390 10.21 -26.44 -21.99
CA ALA A 390 9.75 -27.67 -21.25
C ALA A 390 10.74 -28.82 -20.82
N PRO A 391 10.37 -29.85 -19.98
CA PRO A 391 9.04 -30.21 -19.43
C PRO A 391 8.94 -30.77 -17.96
N ALA A 392 7.67 -30.94 -17.55
CA ALA A 392 7.05 -32.00 -16.71
C ALA A 392 7.45 -32.22 -15.24
N TYR A 393 6.46 -32.07 -14.34
CA TYR A 393 6.26 -33.02 -13.22
C TYR A 393 4.77 -33.34 -13.04
N MET A 394 4.48 -34.63 -13.21
CA MET A 394 3.22 -35.30 -12.88
C MET A 394 3.39 -35.89 -11.48
N GLY A 395 2.48 -35.57 -10.56
CA GLY A 395 2.49 -36.12 -9.21
C GLY A 395 1.12 -35.97 -8.56
N GLN A 396 0.34 -37.05 -8.58
CA GLN A 396 -0.89 -37.18 -7.82
C GLN A 396 -0.58 -37.21 -6.32
N CYS A 397 -1.36 -36.51 -5.50
CA CYS A 397 -1.66 -36.96 -4.14
C CYS A 397 -2.99 -36.40 -3.62
N THR A 398 -3.64 -37.27 -2.88
CA THR A 398 -5.05 -37.37 -2.51
C THR A 398 -5.50 -36.41 -1.42
N LEU A 399 -6.80 -36.11 -1.42
CA LEU A 399 -7.56 -35.40 -0.40
C LEU A 399 -7.23 -35.88 1.03
N LEU A 400 -7.05 -34.93 1.95
CA LEU A 400 -7.54 -35.08 3.32
C LEU A 400 -8.08 -33.74 3.81
N SER A 401 -9.39 -33.73 4.06
CA SER A 401 -10.15 -32.61 4.60
C SER A 401 -9.78 -32.38 6.07
N MET A 402 -9.31 -31.17 6.40
CA MET A 402 -9.42 -30.62 7.75
C MET A 402 -9.91 -29.18 7.64
N VAL A 403 -11.19 -29.01 7.95
CA VAL A 403 -11.87 -27.73 8.12
C VAL A 403 -11.37 -27.14 9.43
N LEU A 404 -10.64 -26.03 9.35
CA LEU A 404 -10.46 -25.13 10.49
C LEU A 404 -11.09 -23.79 10.12
N LEU A 405 -12.24 -23.52 10.72
CA LEU A 405 -12.94 -22.24 10.63
C LEU A 405 -12.08 -21.13 11.23
N VAL A 406 -11.70 -20.15 10.43
CA VAL A 406 -11.59 -18.76 10.88
C VAL A 406 -12.51 -17.96 9.97
N VAL A 407 -13.76 -17.82 10.41
CA VAL A 407 -14.76 -17.00 9.74
C VAL A 407 -14.71 -15.61 10.36
N VAL A 408 -14.29 -14.61 9.58
CA VAL A 408 -14.55 -13.20 9.90
C VAL A 408 -15.90 -12.88 9.27
N PHE A 409 -16.96 -12.89 10.08
CA PHE A 409 -18.27 -12.38 9.67
C PHE A 409 -18.24 -10.85 9.73
N TYR A 410 -18.52 -10.19 8.60
CA TYR A 410 -19.01 -8.82 8.56
C TYR A 410 -20.54 -8.87 8.73
N LEU A 411 -21.04 -8.30 9.83
CA LEU A 411 -22.41 -7.83 9.98
C LEU A 411 -22.40 -6.30 10.00
#